data_AF-A0A255TSA8-F1
#
_entry.id   AF-A0A255TSA8-F1
#
_cell.length_a   1.000
_cell.length_b   1.000
_cell.length_c   1.000
_cell.angle_alpha   90.00
_cell.angle_beta   90.00
_cell.angle_gamma   90.00
#
_symmetry.space_group_name_H-M   'P 1'
#
loop_
_entity.id
_entity.type
_entity.pdbx_description
1 polymer ?
#
loop_
_entity_poly.entity_id
_entity_poly.type
_entity_poly.pdbx_seq_one_letter_code
_entity_poly.pdbx_strand_id
1 'polypeptide(L)'
;MKIKALYNILMMMAMVALAASCDDKNDSNYEPGTPTAEGCLGVYFNSSNASERIFQPGEATEIDLTVSRLKAESAADVPLTVKADEGLNVASTASFAAGQASTTIKITFSNLEPSRKYNYSISVGEEYADHYTVVEGTTTFKGYIMEAAWKTISNNVKMKWTTLGMLNFFTGTLEQLGETNRYRFVNFLNSGVDYIFVVGSASTAYVGYNSITTYANYEPYEGPEAKAAYLFDDATQSYPVWQVADGTIEVADICILEDYGTTLGYSCISFDKKGGYVYLYFTDYTDGQYDDYNAVSFSWKD
;
A
#
# COMPACT_ATOMS: atom_id res chain seq x y z
N MET A 1 -43.54 -55.48 -35.59
CA MET A 1 -42.22 -56.02 -35.18
C MET A 1 -41.06 -55.43 -36.01
N LYS A 2 -40.99 -54.09 -36.19
CA LYS A 2 -39.91 -53.43 -36.98
C LYS A 2 -39.28 -52.20 -36.31
N ILE A 3 -39.87 -51.66 -35.24
CA ILE A 3 -39.38 -50.45 -34.54
C ILE A 3 -38.43 -50.81 -33.37
N LYS A 4 -38.69 -51.88 -32.63
CA LYS A 4 -37.82 -52.32 -31.51
C LYS A 4 -36.44 -52.82 -31.97
N ALA A 5 -36.35 -53.45 -33.15
CA ALA A 5 -35.08 -53.90 -33.71
C ALA A 5 -34.22 -52.72 -34.20
N LEU A 6 -34.84 -51.68 -34.76
CA LEU A 6 -34.14 -50.47 -35.21
C LEU A 6 -33.62 -49.64 -34.04
N TYR A 7 -34.39 -49.54 -32.95
CA TYR A 7 -33.99 -48.82 -31.73
C TYR A 7 -32.81 -49.50 -31.01
N ASN A 8 -32.80 -50.83 -30.97
CA ASN A 8 -31.71 -51.59 -30.36
C ASN A 8 -30.42 -51.50 -31.20
N ILE A 9 -30.52 -51.47 -32.54
CA ILE A 9 -29.36 -51.27 -33.42
C ILE A 9 -28.80 -49.85 -33.27
N LEU A 10 -29.66 -48.83 -33.14
CA LEU A 10 -29.24 -47.43 -32.96
C LEU A 10 -28.57 -47.19 -31.59
N MET A 11 -29.07 -47.81 -30.52
CA MET A 11 -28.42 -47.74 -29.19
C MET A 11 -27.09 -48.50 -29.13
N MET A 12 -26.94 -49.60 -29.87
CA MET A 12 -25.67 -50.34 -29.94
C MET A 12 -24.61 -49.57 -30.74
N MET A 13 -25.01 -48.84 -31.79
CA MET A 13 -24.11 -47.94 -32.53
C MET A 13 -23.69 -46.71 -31.70
N ALA A 14 -24.58 -46.17 -30.86
CA ALA A 14 -24.26 -45.07 -29.94
C ALA A 14 -23.30 -45.47 -28.81
N MET A 15 -23.39 -46.71 -28.30
CA MET A 15 -22.45 -47.21 -27.28
C MET A 15 -21.06 -47.54 -27.86
N VAL A 16 -20.96 -47.98 -29.12
CA VAL A 16 -19.67 -48.19 -29.79
C VAL A 16 -19.00 -46.86 -30.17
N ALA A 17 -19.79 -45.82 -30.47
CA ALA A 17 -19.26 -44.46 -30.71
C ALA A 17 -18.75 -43.76 -29.44
N LEU A 18 -19.30 -44.10 -28.25
CA LEU A 18 -18.86 -43.54 -26.97
C LEU A 18 -17.65 -44.28 -26.36
N ALA A 19 -17.34 -45.50 -26.82
CA ALA A 19 -16.14 -46.23 -26.43
C ALA A 19 -14.90 -45.91 -27.29
N ALA A 20 -15.06 -45.05 -28.31
CA ALA A 20 -13.98 -44.64 -29.21
C ALA A 20 -13.43 -43.22 -28.93
N SER A 21 -13.84 -42.56 -27.84
CA SER A 21 -13.28 -41.26 -27.44
C SER A 21 -12.27 -41.32 -26.30
N CYS A 22 -11.91 -42.53 -25.83
CA CYS A 22 -10.61 -42.76 -25.18
C CYS A 22 -9.78 -43.60 -26.15
N ASP A 23 -9.37 -42.98 -27.25
CA ASP A 23 -8.32 -43.56 -28.08
C ASP A 23 -7.00 -43.33 -27.33
N ASP A 24 -6.62 -44.31 -26.48
CA ASP A 24 -5.32 -44.38 -25.76
C ASP A 24 -4.10 -44.30 -26.71
N LYS A 25 -4.32 -44.16 -28.02
CA LYS A 25 -3.29 -44.03 -29.05
C LYS A 25 -2.97 -42.58 -29.44
N ASN A 26 -3.81 -41.61 -29.07
CA ASN A 26 -3.50 -40.18 -29.25
C ASN A 26 -2.88 -39.54 -28.00
N ASP A 27 -2.72 -40.29 -26.91
CA ASP A 27 -1.97 -39.88 -25.72
C ASP A 27 -0.50 -40.32 -25.76
N SER A 28 0.02 -40.64 -26.96
CA SER A 28 1.41 -41.08 -27.15
C SER A 28 2.43 -39.94 -27.12
N ASN A 29 1.96 -38.70 -26.99
CA ASN A 29 2.78 -37.49 -26.88
C ASN A 29 2.56 -36.72 -25.56
N TYR A 30 1.96 -37.35 -24.54
CA TYR A 30 2.03 -36.78 -23.20
C TYR A 30 3.48 -36.85 -22.71
N GLU A 31 4.19 -35.74 -22.83
CA GLU A 31 5.42 -35.52 -22.07
C GLU A 31 5.00 -35.07 -20.66
N PRO A 32 5.25 -35.89 -19.62
CA PRO A 32 5.02 -35.45 -18.25
C PRO A 32 5.79 -34.16 -18.00
N GLY A 33 5.19 -33.22 -17.28
CA GLY A 33 5.89 -31.99 -16.90
C GLY A 33 7.19 -32.31 -16.15
N THR A 34 8.16 -31.40 -16.24
CA THR A 34 9.46 -31.56 -15.59
C THR A 34 9.25 -31.80 -14.09
N PRO A 35 9.69 -32.96 -13.55
CA PRO A 35 9.52 -33.26 -12.14
C PRO A 35 10.28 -32.23 -11.28
N THR A 36 9.76 -31.91 -10.10
CA THR A 36 10.47 -31.04 -9.14
C THR A 36 11.84 -31.65 -8.84
N ALA A 37 12.89 -30.83 -8.92
CA ALA A 37 14.26 -31.28 -8.70
C ALA A 37 14.41 -31.95 -7.33
N GLU A 38 15.22 -33.01 -7.26
CA GLU A 38 15.53 -33.66 -6.00
C GLU A 38 16.23 -32.67 -5.06
N GLY A 39 15.76 -32.55 -3.82
CA GLY A 39 16.28 -31.56 -2.87
C GLY A 39 15.81 -30.12 -3.11
N CYS A 40 14.88 -29.87 -4.04
CA CYS A 40 14.31 -28.53 -4.28
C CYS A 40 13.77 -27.91 -2.98
N LEU A 41 14.16 -26.66 -2.72
CA LEU A 41 13.81 -25.90 -1.53
C LEU A 41 12.40 -25.29 -1.61
N GLY A 42 11.81 -25.19 -2.80
CA GLY A 42 10.50 -24.59 -3.03
C GLY A 42 10.50 -23.09 -2.74
N VAL A 43 11.41 -22.35 -3.37
CA VAL A 43 11.66 -20.93 -3.11
C VAL A 43 10.71 -20.06 -3.95
N TYR A 44 10.12 -19.03 -3.34
CA TYR A 44 9.17 -18.11 -3.98
C TYR A 44 9.21 -16.72 -3.35
N PHE A 45 8.78 -15.70 -4.10
CA PHE A 45 8.50 -14.36 -3.61
C PHE A 45 7.10 -14.30 -3.01
N ASN A 46 6.96 -13.75 -1.81
CA ASN A 46 5.65 -13.61 -1.16
C ASN A 46 4.71 -12.70 -1.94
N SER A 47 3.42 -13.04 -1.94
CA SER A 47 2.33 -12.24 -2.54
C SER A 47 2.10 -10.91 -1.82
N SER A 48 2.55 -10.77 -0.57
CA SER A 48 2.49 -9.52 0.19
C SER A 48 3.50 -8.45 -0.27
N ASN A 49 4.46 -8.81 -1.12
CA ASN A 49 5.38 -7.85 -1.71
C ASN A 49 4.62 -6.88 -2.63
N ALA A 50 4.67 -5.58 -2.33
CA ALA A 50 4.11 -4.56 -3.21
C ALA A 50 4.90 -4.46 -4.52
N SER A 51 4.22 -4.63 -5.65
CA SER A 51 4.78 -4.51 -7.00
C SER A 51 4.99 -3.05 -7.42
N GLU A 52 4.38 -2.10 -6.73
CA GLU A 52 4.49 -0.68 -7.00
C GLU A 52 5.04 0.03 -5.77
N ARG A 53 6.18 0.72 -5.94
CA ARG A 53 6.81 1.49 -4.88
C ARG A 53 6.99 2.92 -5.35
N ILE A 54 6.17 3.81 -4.81
CA ILE A 54 6.17 5.23 -5.17
C ILE A 54 6.55 6.04 -3.94
N PHE A 55 7.60 6.83 -4.09
CA PHE A 55 8.20 7.63 -3.05
C PHE A 55 8.14 9.12 -3.41
N GLN A 56 8.03 9.99 -2.43
CA GLN A 56 8.42 11.38 -2.64
C GLN A 56 9.96 11.48 -2.68
N PRO A 57 10.53 12.56 -3.26
CA PRO A 57 11.98 12.69 -3.35
C PRO A 57 12.63 12.61 -1.97
N GLY A 58 13.63 11.73 -1.82
CA GLY A 58 14.36 11.53 -0.58
C GLY A 58 13.66 10.70 0.50
N GLU A 59 12.44 10.18 0.27
CA GLU A 59 11.72 9.35 1.27
C GLU A 59 12.38 8.00 1.50
N ALA A 60 12.97 7.41 0.46
CA ALA A 60 13.61 6.10 0.53
C ALA A 60 14.80 6.02 -0.43
N THR A 61 15.76 5.15 -0.11
CA THR A 61 16.88 4.78 -0.98
C THR A 61 16.98 3.26 -1.15
N GLU A 62 16.08 2.52 -0.50
CA GLU A 62 16.04 1.07 -0.53
C GLU A 62 14.62 0.54 -0.30
N ILE A 63 14.34 -0.64 -0.84
CA ILE A 63 13.17 -1.45 -0.51
C ILE A 63 13.59 -2.89 -0.25
N ASP A 64 12.82 -3.56 0.60
CA ASP A 64 12.97 -4.98 0.86
C ASP A 64 11.85 -5.78 0.18
N LEU A 65 12.21 -6.94 -0.35
CA LEU A 65 11.31 -7.98 -0.85
C LEU A 65 11.49 -9.24 -0.03
N THR A 66 10.38 -9.82 0.43
CA THR A 66 10.38 -11.05 1.21
C THR A 66 10.39 -12.26 0.27
N VAL A 67 11.34 -13.16 0.49
CA VAL A 67 11.47 -14.44 -0.22
C VAL A 67 11.32 -15.57 0.79
N SER A 68 10.54 -16.59 0.46
CA SER A 68 10.24 -17.72 1.31
C SER A 68 10.62 -19.05 0.64
N ARG A 69 10.75 -20.11 1.43
CA ARG A 69 11.04 -21.48 0.98
C ARG A 69 10.22 -22.50 1.76
N LEU A 70 9.90 -23.62 1.12
CA LEU A 70 9.13 -24.72 1.72
C LEU A 70 9.98 -25.62 2.62
N LYS A 71 11.26 -25.81 2.30
CA LYS A 71 12.19 -26.66 3.05
C LYS A 71 13.29 -25.81 3.69
N ALA A 72 13.44 -25.92 5.01
CA ALA A 72 14.23 -24.98 5.80
C ALA A 72 15.32 -25.65 6.66
N GLU A 73 15.50 -26.97 6.57
CA GLU A 73 16.34 -27.74 7.50
C GLU A 73 17.81 -27.30 7.48
N SER A 74 18.33 -26.93 6.31
CA SER A 74 19.71 -26.49 6.12
C SER A 74 19.80 -25.03 5.67
N ALA A 75 20.93 -24.38 5.95
CA ALA A 75 21.22 -23.09 5.35
C ALA A 75 21.36 -23.24 3.83
N ALA A 76 20.97 -22.20 3.08
CA ALA A 76 21.05 -22.20 1.63
C ALA A 76 21.21 -20.80 1.07
N ASP A 77 22.03 -20.68 0.03
CA ASP A 77 22.13 -19.48 -0.80
C ASP A 77 21.51 -19.78 -2.15
N VAL A 78 20.44 -19.06 -2.48
CA VAL A 78 19.66 -19.28 -3.70
C VAL A 78 20.00 -18.18 -4.70
N PRO A 79 20.65 -18.49 -5.85
CA PRO A 79 20.93 -17.51 -6.88
C PRO A 79 19.63 -17.02 -7.53
N LEU A 80 19.58 -15.73 -7.82
CA LEU A 80 18.45 -15.05 -8.44
C LEU A 80 18.86 -14.51 -9.81
N THR A 81 17.99 -14.69 -10.79
CA THR A 81 18.13 -14.04 -12.08
C THR A 81 17.46 -12.68 -12.02
N VAL A 82 18.25 -11.62 -12.21
CA VAL A 82 17.81 -10.22 -12.12
C VAL A 82 17.81 -9.57 -13.50
N LYS A 83 16.72 -8.89 -13.83
CA LYS A 83 16.64 -7.90 -14.90
C LYS A 83 16.10 -6.61 -14.31
N ALA A 84 16.88 -5.54 -14.31
CA ALA A 84 16.49 -4.26 -13.73
C ALA A 84 16.94 -3.10 -14.62
N ASP A 85 16.16 -2.02 -14.59
CA ASP A 85 16.54 -0.76 -15.22
C ASP A 85 17.79 -0.17 -14.55
N GLU A 86 18.59 0.56 -15.34
CA GLU A 86 19.78 1.26 -14.85
C GLU A 86 19.43 2.22 -13.71
N GLY A 87 20.23 2.22 -12.64
CA GLY A 87 19.97 2.97 -11.40
C GLY A 87 19.41 2.11 -10.26
N LEU A 88 18.93 0.90 -10.55
CA LEU A 88 18.55 -0.08 -9.54
C LEU A 88 19.68 -1.09 -9.28
N ASN A 89 20.01 -1.33 -8.02
CA ASN A 89 20.91 -2.39 -7.60
C ASN A 89 20.15 -3.40 -6.75
N VAL A 90 19.96 -4.59 -7.31
CA VAL A 90 19.16 -5.68 -6.75
C VAL A 90 20.08 -6.80 -6.30
N ALA A 91 19.91 -7.27 -5.06
CA ALA A 91 20.63 -8.44 -4.58
C ALA A 91 20.37 -9.68 -5.48
N SER A 92 21.43 -10.32 -5.94
CA SER A 92 21.37 -11.49 -6.83
C SER A 92 21.29 -12.83 -6.11
N THR A 93 21.18 -12.82 -4.78
CA THR A 93 21.16 -14.03 -3.95
C THR A 93 20.18 -13.84 -2.79
N ALA A 94 19.36 -14.85 -2.53
CA ALA A 94 18.57 -14.96 -1.31
C ALA A 94 19.26 -15.95 -0.35
N SER A 95 19.76 -15.43 0.77
CA SER A 95 20.47 -16.22 1.78
C SER A 95 19.53 -16.61 2.93
N PHE A 96 19.42 -17.90 3.19
CA PHE A 96 18.61 -18.49 4.24
C PHE A 96 19.50 -19.17 5.28
N ALA A 97 19.34 -18.82 6.55
CA ALA A 97 19.94 -19.59 7.65
C ALA A 97 19.18 -20.91 7.87
N ALA A 98 19.85 -21.89 8.50
CA ALA A 98 19.19 -23.14 8.88
C ALA A 98 18.00 -22.87 9.81
N GLY A 99 16.88 -23.53 9.56
CA GLY A 99 15.60 -23.34 10.24
C GLY A 99 14.78 -22.13 9.78
N GLN A 100 15.31 -21.24 8.95
CA GLN A 100 14.58 -20.05 8.49
C GLN A 100 13.79 -20.33 7.21
N ALA A 101 12.48 -20.10 7.25
CA ALA A 101 11.58 -20.26 6.11
C ALA A 101 11.49 -19.00 5.22
N SER A 102 11.95 -17.85 5.71
CA SER A 102 11.88 -16.57 5.01
C SER A 102 13.17 -15.77 5.19
N THR A 103 13.48 -14.95 4.20
CA THR A 103 14.57 -13.97 4.20
C THR A 103 14.14 -12.73 3.42
N THR A 104 14.94 -11.67 3.45
CA THR A 104 14.72 -10.45 2.67
C THR A 104 15.83 -10.26 1.65
N ILE A 105 15.45 -9.81 0.46
CA ILE A 105 16.40 -9.28 -0.52
C ILE A 105 16.18 -7.78 -0.65
N LYS A 106 17.28 -7.05 -0.80
CA LYS A 106 17.27 -5.59 -0.85
C LYS A 106 17.42 -5.11 -2.30
N ILE A 107 16.64 -4.10 -2.65
CA ILE A 107 16.83 -3.29 -3.86
C ILE A 107 17.21 -1.89 -3.39
N THR A 108 18.41 -1.45 -3.75
CA THR A 108 18.91 -0.11 -3.47
C THR A 108 18.85 0.74 -4.72
N PHE A 109 18.63 2.04 -4.54
CA PHE A 109 18.53 3.01 -5.62
C PHE A 109 18.97 4.38 -5.12
N SER A 110 19.43 5.22 -6.05
CA SER A 110 19.83 6.59 -5.76
C SER A 110 19.65 7.45 -6.98
N ASN A 111 19.25 8.72 -6.78
CA ASN A 111 19.12 9.71 -7.85
C ASN A 111 18.21 9.26 -9.00
N LEU A 112 17.07 8.65 -8.67
CA LEU A 112 16.10 8.27 -9.70
C LEU A 112 15.52 9.53 -10.35
N GLU A 113 15.39 9.52 -11.67
CA GLU A 113 14.69 10.60 -12.38
C GLU A 113 13.24 10.71 -11.89
N PRO A 114 12.78 11.91 -11.48
CA PRO A 114 11.41 12.09 -11.03
C PRO A 114 10.37 11.69 -12.08
N SER A 115 9.31 11.05 -11.62
CA SER A 115 8.16 10.58 -12.42
C SER A 115 8.52 9.57 -13.52
N ARG A 116 9.66 8.90 -13.42
CA ARG A 116 10.03 7.74 -14.26
C ARG A 116 9.87 6.45 -13.47
N LYS A 117 9.28 5.43 -14.10
CA LYS A 117 9.22 4.06 -13.56
C LYS A 117 10.52 3.34 -13.87
N TYR A 118 11.17 2.81 -12.84
CA TYR A 118 12.33 1.94 -12.92
C TYR A 118 11.89 0.51 -12.63
N ASN A 119 11.84 -0.31 -13.67
CA ASN A 119 11.28 -1.65 -13.64
C ASN A 119 12.34 -2.66 -13.21
N TYR A 120 11.88 -3.71 -12.54
CA TYR A 120 12.70 -4.88 -12.25
C TYR A 120 11.88 -6.17 -12.35
N SER A 121 12.58 -7.25 -12.66
CA SER A 121 12.09 -8.62 -12.72
C SER A 121 13.13 -9.52 -12.08
N ILE A 122 12.73 -10.27 -11.06
CA ILE A 122 13.60 -11.16 -10.31
C ILE A 122 12.97 -12.55 -10.35
N SER A 123 13.74 -13.56 -10.74
CA SER A 123 13.26 -14.94 -10.80
C SER A 123 14.19 -15.90 -10.09
N VAL A 124 13.58 -16.91 -9.48
CA VAL A 124 14.23 -18.09 -8.91
C VAL A 124 14.49 -19.10 -10.03
N GLY A 125 15.63 -19.80 -10.00
CA GLY A 125 15.92 -20.91 -10.92
C GLY A 125 14.96 -22.08 -10.74
N GLU A 126 14.65 -22.81 -11.82
CA GLU A 126 13.72 -23.95 -11.81
C GLU A 126 14.13 -25.05 -10.82
N GLU A 127 15.43 -25.22 -10.59
CA GLU A 127 15.98 -26.19 -9.64
C GLU A 127 15.68 -25.87 -8.16
N TYR A 128 15.34 -24.61 -7.87
CA TYR A 128 14.97 -24.15 -6.52
C TYR A 128 13.47 -23.90 -6.38
N ALA A 129 12.72 -23.87 -7.47
CA ALA A 129 11.28 -23.66 -7.51
C ALA A 129 10.53 -25.00 -7.48
N ASP A 130 9.46 -25.09 -6.70
CA ASP A 130 8.55 -26.23 -6.75
C ASP A 130 7.40 -25.91 -7.69
N HIS A 131 7.23 -26.72 -8.74
CA HIS A 131 6.21 -26.50 -9.78
C HIS A 131 4.84 -27.09 -9.44
N TYR A 132 4.75 -27.93 -8.41
CA TYR A 132 3.52 -28.67 -8.08
C TYR A 132 2.91 -28.27 -6.75
N THR A 133 3.68 -27.61 -5.88
CA THR A 133 3.16 -27.09 -4.62
C THR A 133 2.56 -25.70 -4.82
N VAL A 134 1.30 -25.52 -4.40
CA VAL A 134 0.65 -24.20 -4.37
C VAL A 134 1.26 -23.38 -3.23
N VAL A 135 1.78 -22.20 -3.58
CA VAL A 135 2.36 -21.23 -2.63
C VAL A 135 1.65 -19.89 -2.76
N GLU A 136 1.64 -19.09 -1.68
CA GLU A 136 1.08 -17.73 -1.68
C GLU A 136 2.06 -16.72 -2.27
N GLY A 137 2.44 -16.93 -3.53
CA GLY A 137 3.47 -16.14 -4.16
C GLY A 137 3.78 -16.53 -5.59
N THR A 138 4.98 -16.17 -6.03
CA THR A 138 5.45 -16.40 -7.40
C THR A 138 6.93 -16.72 -7.43
N THR A 139 7.36 -17.53 -8.40
CA THR A 139 8.79 -17.79 -8.66
C THR A 139 9.45 -16.66 -9.46
N THR A 140 8.64 -15.78 -10.07
CA THR A 140 9.09 -14.56 -10.75
C THR A 140 8.31 -13.37 -10.23
N PHE A 141 9.00 -12.44 -9.58
CA PHE A 141 8.42 -11.19 -9.10
C PHE A 141 8.80 -10.03 -10.02
N LYS A 142 7.82 -9.19 -10.34
CA LYS A 142 7.99 -8.00 -11.18
C LYS A 142 7.41 -6.80 -10.48
N GLY A 143 8.10 -5.67 -10.57
CA GLY A 143 7.64 -4.42 -9.99
C GLY A 143 8.37 -3.22 -10.56
N TYR A 144 8.05 -2.05 -10.02
CA TYR A 144 8.75 -0.82 -10.33
C TYR A 144 8.92 0.08 -9.11
N ILE A 145 9.99 0.87 -9.13
CA ILE A 145 10.25 1.97 -8.20
C ILE A 145 10.09 3.29 -8.96
N MET A 146 9.50 4.29 -8.32
CA MET A 146 9.39 5.64 -8.86
C MET A 146 9.50 6.68 -7.75
N GLU A 147 10.38 7.66 -7.91
CA GLU A 147 10.31 8.91 -7.17
C GLU A 147 9.32 9.84 -7.88
N ALA A 148 8.19 10.16 -7.26
CA ALA A 148 7.17 11.03 -7.85
C ALA A 148 7.32 12.47 -7.37
N ALA A 149 7.00 13.43 -8.24
CA ALA A 149 6.90 14.83 -7.85
C ALA A 149 5.52 15.15 -7.25
N TRP A 150 5.50 16.12 -6.34
CA TRP A 150 4.27 16.74 -5.85
C TRP A 150 3.66 17.66 -6.92
N LYS A 151 2.38 17.46 -7.21
CA LYS A 151 1.60 18.26 -8.15
C LYS A 151 0.56 19.07 -7.38
N THR A 152 0.57 20.38 -7.54
CA THR A 152 -0.40 21.27 -6.91
C THR A 152 -1.81 21.05 -7.47
N ILE A 153 -2.76 20.76 -6.58
CA ILE A 153 -4.20 20.76 -6.88
C ILE A 153 -4.78 22.16 -6.71
N SER A 154 -4.42 22.81 -5.60
CA SER A 154 -4.81 24.20 -5.33
C SER A 154 -3.79 24.85 -4.42
N ASN A 155 -3.41 26.08 -4.71
CA ASN A 155 -2.57 26.94 -3.86
C ASN A 155 -3.39 27.91 -3.00
N ASN A 156 -4.72 27.72 -2.96
CA ASN A 156 -5.65 28.63 -2.29
C ASN A 156 -6.70 27.87 -1.47
N VAL A 157 -6.27 26.83 -0.76
CA VAL A 157 -7.13 26.08 0.15
C VAL A 157 -7.47 26.96 1.34
N LYS A 158 -8.74 27.33 1.48
CA LYS A 158 -9.24 28.09 2.63
C LYS A 158 -9.56 27.13 3.75
N MET A 159 -8.88 27.30 4.87
CA MET A 159 -9.08 26.52 6.09
C MET A 159 -9.64 27.42 7.17
N LYS A 160 -10.56 26.86 7.95
CA LYS A 160 -11.23 27.54 9.06
C LYS A 160 -11.26 26.60 10.24
N TRP A 161 -10.73 27.07 11.37
CA TRP A 161 -10.64 26.32 12.61
C TRP A 161 -11.14 27.18 13.76
N THR A 162 -12.16 26.70 14.45
CA THR A 162 -12.66 27.34 15.67
C THR A 162 -11.93 26.74 16.85
N THR A 163 -11.26 27.55 17.66
CA THR A 163 -10.58 27.13 18.88
C THR A 163 -11.04 28.04 20.01
N LEU A 164 -11.56 27.47 21.10
CA LEU A 164 -11.92 28.22 22.31
C LEU A 164 -12.89 29.39 22.03
N GLY A 165 -13.83 29.17 21.11
CA GLY A 165 -14.80 30.18 20.67
C GLY A 165 -14.26 31.23 19.69
N MET A 166 -12.97 31.19 19.36
CA MET A 166 -12.31 32.09 18.41
C MET A 166 -12.16 31.44 17.04
N LEU A 167 -12.36 32.24 15.99
CA LEU A 167 -12.29 31.76 14.61
C LEU A 167 -10.95 32.10 13.98
N ASN A 168 -10.21 31.07 13.59
CA ASN A 168 -8.94 31.19 12.90
C ASN A 168 -9.09 30.84 11.42
N PHE A 169 -8.35 31.54 10.58
CA PHE A 169 -8.36 31.35 9.14
C PHE A 169 -6.95 31.13 8.62
N PHE A 170 -6.80 30.14 7.75
CA PHE A 170 -5.53 29.84 7.09
C PHE A 170 -5.77 29.72 5.57
N THR A 171 -4.72 30.00 4.81
CA THR A 171 -4.67 29.69 3.38
C THR A 171 -3.49 28.77 3.14
N GLY A 172 -3.77 27.57 2.62
CA GLY A 172 -2.77 26.54 2.39
C GLY A 172 -2.73 26.08 0.92
N THR A 173 -1.82 25.14 0.66
CA THR A 173 -1.69 24.46 -0.64
C THR A 173 -2.00 22.99 -0.46
N LEU A 174 -2.84 22.43 -1.34
CA LEU A 174 -3.10 20.99 -1.45
C LEU A 174 -2.37 20.44 -2.67
N GLU A 175 -1.61 19.37 -2.46
CA GLU A 175 -0.85 18.70 -3.52
C GLU A 175 -1.07 17.19 -3.51
N GLN A 176 -0.86 16.56 -4.66
CA GLN A 176 -0.90 15.11 -4.85
C GLN A 176 0.47 14.59 -5.28
N LEU A 177 0.88 13.46 -4.75
CA LEU A 177 2.11 12.80 -5.16
C LEU A 177 1.88 12.01 -6.45
N GLY A 178 2.42 12.46 -7.58
CA GLY A 178 2.30 11.78 -8.86
C GLY A 178 0.84 11.59 -9.30
N GLU A 179 0.41 10.33 -9.40
CA GLU A 179 -0.98 9.90 -9.65
C GLU A 179 -1.47 8.93 -8.55
N THR A 180 -0.89 9.03 -7.36
CA THR A 180 -1.20 8.16 -6.22
C THR A 180 -2.38 8.70 -5.41
N ASN A 181 -2.84 7.92 -4.43
CA ASN A 181 -3.79 8.40 -3.43
C ASN A 181 -3.11 9.13 -2.24
N ARG A 182 -1.84 9.54 -2.37
CA ARG A 182 -1.11 10.31 -1.36
C ARG A 182 -1.16 11.80 -1.67
N TYR A 183 -1.53 12.58 -0.66
CA TYR A 183 -1.74 14.01 -0.74
C TYR A 183 -1.04 14.70 0.42
N ARG A 184 -0.85 16.01 0.31
CA ARG A 184 -0.42 16.83 1.44
C ARG A 184 -1.09 18.18 1.49
N PHE A 185 -1.31 18.68 2.70
CA PHE A 185 -1.41 20.11 2.93
C PHE A 185 -0.03 20.65 3.28
N VAL A 186 0.50 21.52 2.41
CA VAL A 186 1.80 22.15 2.62
C VAL A 186 1.70 23.11 3.80
N ASN A 187 2.63 23.00 4.76
CA ASN A 187 2.68 23.83 5.96
C ASN A 187 1.30 23.92 6.65
N PHE A 188 0.77 22.78 7.07
CA PHE A 188 -0.60 22.66 7.56
C PHE A 188 -0.83 23.59 8.75
N LEU A 189 -1.85 24.44 8.66
CA LEU A 189 -2.17 25.47 9.67
C LEU A 189 -0.99 26.41 10.01
N ASN A 190 -0.06 26.65 9.08
CA ASN A 190 1.17 27.42 9.31
C ASN A 190 2.09 26.83 10.40
N SER A 191 2.03 25.52 10.64
CA SER A 191 2.80 24.82 11.68
C SER A 191 4.31 24.70 11.44
N GLY A 192 4.76 24.89 10.21
CA GLY A 192 6.09 24.50 9.73
C GLY A 192 6.15 23.08 9.17
N VAL A 193 5.08 22.28 9.33
CA VAL A 193 5.05 20.85 8.97
C VAL A 193 4.03 20.58 7.87
N ASP A 194 4.39 19.75 6.90
CA ASP A 194 3.44 19.25 5.90
C ASP A 194 2.56 18.18 6.52
N TYR A 195 1.24 18.30 6.40
CA TYR A 195 0.35 17.19 6.76
C TYR A 195 0.20 16.27 5.56
N ILE A 196 0.86 15.10 5.60
CA ILE A 196 0.87 14.12 4.52
C ILE A 196 -0.11 12.98 4.85
N PHE A 197 -1.00 12.68 3.92
CA PHE A 197 -2.07 11.71 4.13
C PHE A 197 -2.41 10.91 2.88
N VAL A 198 -3.10 9.80 3.08
CA VAL A 198 -3.67 8.95 2.05
C VAL A 198 -5.18 9.09 2.06
N VAL A 199 -5.78 9.17 0.86
CA VAL A 199 -7.23 9.11 0.70
C VAL A 199 -7.66 7.66 0.53
N GLY A 200 -8.53 7.22 1.44
CA GLY A 200 -9.02 5.86 1.54
C GLY A 200 -10.43 5.67 0.95
N SER A 201 -11.18 4.76 1.55
CA SER A 201 -12.55 4.43 1.16
C SER A 201 -13.54 5.54 1.50
N ALA A 202 -14.81 5.37 1.11
CA ALA A 202 -15.87 6.29 1.48
C ALA A 202 -15.96 6.46 3.01
N SER A 203 -16.06 7.71 3.46
CA SER A 203 -16.33 8.04 4.86
C SER A 203 -17.73 7.56 5.25
N THR A 204 -17.86 6.95 6.43
CA THR A 204 -19.17 6.63 7.01
C THR A 204 -19.71 7.76 7.88
N ALA A 205 -18.86 8.73 8.27
CA ALA A 205 -19.26 9.95 8.96
C ALA A 205 -19.88 10.99 8.01
N TYR A 206 -19.37 11.10 6.76
CA TYR A 206 -19.76 12.13 5.81
C TYR A 206 -20.04 11.58 4.41
N VAL A 207 -21.33 11.54 4.04
CA VAL A 207 -21.76 11.06 2.72
C VAL A 207 -21.17 11.91 1.59
N GLY A 208 -20.53 11.23 0.63
CA GLY A 208 -19.87 11.85 -0.54
C GLY A 208 -18.46 12.38 -0.26
N TYR A 209 -17.85 11.96 0.84
CA TYR A 209 -16.44 12.19 1.17
C TYR A 209 -15.71 10.85 1.30
N ASN A 210 -14.39 10.86 1.16
CA ASN A 210 -13.51 9.72 1.38
C ASN A 210 -12.66 9.96 2.64
N SER A 211 -12.34 8.90 3.37
CA SER A 211 -11.53 8.97 4.58
C SER A 211 -10.12 9.47 4.27
N ILE A 212 -9.55 10.16 5.26
CA ILE A 212 -8.15 10.56 5.30
C ILE A 212 -7.47 9.70 6.35
N THR A 213 -6.33 9.12 6.00
CA THR A 213 -5.42 8.46 6.94
C THR A 213 -4.05 9.12 6.86
N THR A 214 -3.51 9.53 7.99
CA THR A 214 -2.21 10.15 8.12
C THR A 214 -1.12 9.17 7.66
N TYR A 215 -0.14 9.69 6.92
CA TYR A 215 0.88 8.87 6.26
C TYR A 215 2.30 9.16 6.76
N ALA A 216 2.64 10.41 7.03
CA ALA A 216 3.96 10.82 7.48
C ALA A 216 3.87 12.10 8.31
N ASN A 217 4.97 12.45 9.01
CA ASN A 217 5.04 13.56 9.96
C ASN A 217 4.04 13.37 11.11
N TYR A 218 4.08 12.20 11.74
CA TYR A 218 3.15 11.85 12.78
C TYR A 218 3.71 10.89 13.82
N GLU A 219 3.15 10.99 15.03
CA GLU A 219 3.24 9.95 16.04
C GLU A 219 1.91 9.20 16.13
N PRO A 220 1.91 7.85 16.08
CA PRO A 220 0.67 7.07 16.11
C PRO A 220 -0.04 7.18 17.45
N TYR A 221 -1.36 7.31 17.42
CA TYR A 221 -2.24 7.09 18.55
C TYR A 221 -3.19 5.94 18.24
N GLU A 222 -3.05 4.84 18.99
CA GLU A 222 -3.92 3.68 18.87
C GLU A 222 -4.61 3.44 20.22
N GLY A 223 -5.84 3.96 20.33
CA GLY A 223 -6.73 3.70 21.45
C GLY A 223 -7.67 2.53 21.15
N PRO A 224 -8.30 1.93 22.18
CA PRO A 224 -9.24 0.82 21.98
C PRO A 224 -10.47 1.20 21.12
N GLU A 225 -10.81 2.49 21.06
CA GLU A 225 -11.97 3.01 20.34
C GLU A 225 -11.60 4.01 19.23
N ALA A 226 -10.35 4.44 19.13
CA ALA A 226 -9.99 5.54 18.25
C ALA A 226 -8.66 5.28 17.55
N LYS A 227 -8.66 5.54 16.25
CA LYS A 227 -7.45 5.58 15.42
C LYS A 227 -7.15 7.04 15.11
N ALA A 228 -5.98 7.50 15.54
CA ALA A 228 -5.58 8.88 15.35
C ALA A 228 -4.06 9.02 15.19
N ALA A 229 -3.62 10.22 14.87
CA ALA A 229 -2.22 10.52 14.65
C ALA A 229 -1.90 11.93 15.15
N TYR A 230 -0.94 12.07 16.06
CA TYR A 230 -0.44 13.38 16.46
C TYR A 230 0.39 13.96 15.33
N LEU A 231 0.12 15.21 14.92
CA LEU A 231 0.97 15.92 13.97
C LEU A 231 2.34 16.17 14.61
N PHE A 232 3.40 15.63 14.01
CA PHE A 232 4.72 15.59 14.61
C PHE A 232 5.80 15.88 13.58
N ASP A 233 6.74 16.77 13.90
CA ASP A 233 7.90 17.05 13.06
C ASP A 233 8.99 16.02 13.34
N ASP A 234 9.13 15.02 12.45
CA ASP A 234 10.18 14.00 12.57
C ASP A 234 11.59 14.58 12.45
N ALA A 235 11.78 15.71 11.76
CA ALA A 235 13.09 16.31 11.57
C ALA A 235 13.60 16.99 12.85
N THR A 236 12.70 17.65 13.59
CA THR A 236 13.04 18.34 14.84
C THR A 236 12.67 17.57 16.09
N GLN A 237 11.96 16.45 15.95
CA GLN A 237 11.44 15.62 17.04
C GLN A 237 10.55 16.43 18.00
N SER A 238 9.59 17.18 17.45
CA SER A 238 8.73 18.07 18.24
C SER A 238 7.32 18.20 17.67
N TYR A 239 6.34 18.46 18.55
CA TYR A 239 5.00 18.86 18.14
C TYR A 239 4.97 20.35 17.77
N PRO A 240 4.29 20.74 16.69
CA PRO A 240 4.07 22.15 16.41
C PRO A 240 3.19 22.81 17.47
N VAL A 241 3.36 24.12 17.63
CA VAL A 241 2.58 24.95 18.56
C VAL A 241 1.98 26.11 17.78
N TRP A 242 0.74 26.44 18.08
CA TRP A 242 0.01 27.55 17.45
C TRP A 242 -0.40 28.56 18.49
N GLN A 243 -0.32 29.84 18.15
CA GLN A 243 -1.02 30.88 18.88
C GLN A 243 -2.39 31.12 18.22
N VAL A 244 -3.46 31.06 19.02
CA VAL A 244 -4.80 31.41 18.53
C VAL A 244 -4.88 32.90 18.18
N ALA A 245 -5.86 33.31 17.38
CA ALA A 245 -5.94 34.65 16.80
C ALA A 245 -5.93 35.83 17.81
N ASP A 246 -6.32 35.63 19.07
CA ASP A 246 -6.22 36.68 20.10
C ASP A 246 -4.81 36.79 20.75
N GLY A 247 -3.89 35.89 20.40
CA GLY A 247 -2.51 35.85 20.88
C GLY A 247 -2.37 35.44 22.34
N THR A 248 -3.45 35.00 23.00
CA THR A 248 -3.45 34.70 24.43
C THR A 248 -3.25 33.23 24.75
N ILE A 249 -3.53 32.33 23.81
CA ILE A 249 -3.56 30.89 24.04
C ILE A 249 -2.67 30.15 23.05
N GLU A 250 -1.88 29.23 23.60
CA GLU A 250 -1.04 28.29 22.88
C GLU A 250 -1.74 26.94 22.82
N VAL A 251 -1.98 26.46 21.59
CA VAL A 251 -2.48 25.11 21.32
C VAL A 251 -1.30 24.26 20.89
N ALA A 252 -1.21 23.04 21.39
CA ALA A 252 -0.25 22.04 20.92
C ALA A 252 -0.90 20.65 20.88
N ASP A 253 -0.10 19.64 20.55
CA ASP A 253 -0.47 18.22 20.52
C ASP A 253 -1.73 17.94 19.68
N ILE A 254 -1.80 18.55 18.49
CA ILE A 254 -2.91 18.31 17.57
C ILE A 254 -2.91 16.82 17.17
N CYS A 255 -3.91 16.11 17.66
CA CYS A 255 -4.19 14.72 17.32
C CYS A 255 -5.29 14.68 16.25
N ILE A 256 -4.95 14.18 15.08
CA ILE A 256 -5.84 14.07 13.93
C ILE A 256 -6.63 12.76 14.07
N LEU A 257 -7.94 12.88 14.31
CA LEU A 257 -8.84 11.75 14.45
C LEU A 257 -9.22 11.22 13.07
N GLU A 258 -8.88 9.96 12.82
CA GLU A 258 -9.20 9.26 11.57
C GLU A 258 -10.53 8.51 11.73
N ASP A 259 -10.59 7.65 12.74
CA ASP A 259 -11.72 6.75 13.01
C ASP A 259 -12.09 6.77 14.51
N TYR A 260 -13.37 6.60 14.82
CA TYR A 260 -13.86 6.47 16.20
C TYR A 260 -15.02 5.47 16.28
N GLY A 261 -14.86 4.45 17.13
CA GLY A 261 -15.76 3.32 17.27
C GLY A 261 -15.91 2.55 15.96
N THR A 262 -17.12 2.48 15.43
CA THR A 262 -17.42 1.85 14.13
C THR A 262 -17.51 2.87 12.99
N THR A 263 -17.29 4.15 13.29
CA THR A 263 -17.36 5.24 12.31
C THR A 263 -15.97 5.48 11.73
N LEU A 264 -15.89 5.44 10.40
CA LEU A 264 -14.67 5.57 9.63
C LEU A 264 -14.63 6.90 8.89
N GLY A 265 -13.47 7.54 8.87
CA GLY A 265 -13.24 8.79 8.13
C GLY A 265 -13.94 10.00 8.73
N TYR A 266 -13.69 10.29 10.02
CA TYR A 266 -14.00 11.59 10.60
C TYR A 266 -13.22 12.68 9.88
N SER A 267 -11.90 12.51 9.79
CA SER A 267 -11.08 13.25 8.84
C SER A 267 -11.36 12.74 7.43
N CYS A 268 -11.77 13.64 6.54
CA CYS A 268 -12.26 13.27 5.21
C CYS A 268 -12.12 14.40 4.18
N ILE A 269 -12.13 14.02 2.90
CA ILE A 269 -12.03 14.93 1.76
C ILE A 269 -12.95 14.51 0.61
N SER A 270 -13.47 15.49 -0.11
CA SER A 270 -14.22 15.29 -1.35
C SER A 270 -13.65 16.19 -2.43
N PHE A 271 -13.14 15.57 -3.50
CA PHE A 271 -12.65 16.31 -4.67
C PHE A 271 -13.81 16.85 -5.51
N ASP A 272 -14.97 16.18 -5.51
CA ASP A 272 -16.19 16.66 -6.17
C ASP A 272 -16.73 17.92 -5.50
N LYS A 273 -16.77 17.92 -4.16
CA LYS A 273 -17.24 19.07 -3.35
C LYS A 273 -16.15 20.11 -3.12
N LYS A 274 -14.89 19.77 -3.43
CA LYS A 274 -13.69 20.60 -3.23
C LYS A 274 -13.55 21.10 -1.78
N GLY A 275 -13.66 20.17 -0.85
CA GLY A 275 -13.55 20.48 0.57
C GLY A 275 -13.57 19.23 1.44
N GLY A 276 -13.53 19.46 2.75
CA GLY A 276 -13.50 18.39 3.73
C GLY A 276 -13.28 18.90 5.15
N TYR A 277 -12.97 17.96 6.02
CA TYR A 277 -12.75 18.17 7.44
C TYR A 277 -11.50 17.41 7.88
N VAL A 278 -10.64 18.06 8.66
CA VAL A 278 -9.63 17.36 9.45
C VAL A 278 -10.09 17.47 10.90
N TYR A 279 -10.55 16.36 11.47
CA TYR A 279 -11.03 16.31 12.85
C TYR A 279 -9.85 16.24 13.79
N LEU A 280 -9.86 17.12 14.78
CA LEU A 280 -8.76 17.32 15.72
C LEU A 280 -9.24 17.10 17.14
N TYR A 281 -8.38 16.47 17.93
CA TYR A 281 -8.32 16.62 19.37
C TYR A 281 -7.08 17.46 19.69
N PHE A 282 -7.19 18.42 20.58
CA PHE A 282 -6.05 19.27 20.97
C PHE A 282 -6.12 19.64 22.46
N THR A 283 -4.96 19.99 23.01
CA THR A 283 -4.82 20.48 24.39
C THR A 283 -4.41 21.95 24.39
N ASP A 284 -5.06 22.74 25.26
CA ASP A 284 -4.69 24.13 25.57
C ASP A 284 -3.59 24.15 26.64
N TYR A 285 -2.45 24.75 26.29
CA TYR A 285 -1.26 24.80 27.14
C TYR A 285 -1.19 26.01 28.08
N THR A 286 -2.22 26.87 28.13
CA THR A 286 -2.24 27.96 29.11
C THR A 286 -2.40 27.49 30.55
N ASP A 287 -3.02 26.32 30.77
CA ASP A 287 -3.08 25.66 32.08
C ASP A 287 -2.95 24.11 32.04
N GLY A 288 -2.90 23.50 30.86
CA GLY A 288 -2.77 22.05 30.68
C GLY A 288 -3.98 21.24 31.17
N GLN A 289 -5.15 21.88 31.32
CA GLN A 289 -6.36 21.26 31.88
C GLN A 289 -7.51 21.18 30.86
N TYR A 290 -7.38 21.81 29.69
CA TYR A 290 -8.45 21.89 28.72
C TYR A 290 -8.13 21.11 27.45
N ASP A 291 -9.01 20.15 27.16
CA ASP A 291 -8.99 19.32 25.96
C ASP A 291 -10.33 19.47 25.22
N ASP A 292 -10.29 19.59 23.89
CA ASP A 292 -11.49 19.72 23.07
C ASP A 292 -11.39 18.98 21.73
N TYR A 293 -12.55 18.60 21.22
CA TYR A 293 -12.70 18.00 19.89
C TYR A 293 -13.29 19.02 18.93
N ASN A 294 -12.59 19.25 17.82
CA ASN A 294 -13.04 20.19 16.81
C ASN A 294 -12.69 19.69 15.41
N ALA A 295 -12.96 20.50 14.39
CA ALA A 295 -12.56 20.21 13.03
C ALA A 295 -12.04 21.45 12.33
N VAL A 296 -10.96 21.27 11.58
CA VAL A 296 -10.55 22.20 10.54
C VAL A 296 -11.42 21.90 9.33
N SER A 297 -12.37 22.78 9.04
CA SER A 297 -13.07 22.74 7.75
C SER A 297 -12.18 23.36 6.68
N PHE A 298 -12.07 22.71 5.53
CA PHE A 298 -11.30 23.24 4.40
C PHE A 298 -12.09 23.19 3.10
N SER A 299 -11.80 24.12 2.20
CA SER A 299 -12.39 24.17 0.86
C SER A 299 -11.46 24.86 -0.12
N TRP A 300 -11.58 24.54 -1.40
CA TRP A 300 -10.87 25.22 -2.46
C TRP A 300 -11.78 25.42 -3.67
N LYS A 301 -11.33 26.27 -4.58
CA LYS A 301 -11.96 26.50 -5.88
C LYS A 301 -10.92 26.24 -6.97
N ASP A 302 -11.40 26.05 -8.19
CA ASP A 302 -10.53 26.07 -9.39
C ASP A 302 -9.90 27.45 -9.59
#